data_AF-A0A916HZT4-F1
#
_entry.id   AF-A0A916HZT4-F1
#
_cell.length_a   1.000
_cell.length_b   1.000
_cell.length_c   1.000
_cell.angle_alpha   90.00
_cell.angle_beta   90.00
_cell.angle_gamma   90.00
#
_symmetry.space_group_name_H-M   'P 1'
#
loop_
_entity.id
_entity.type
_entity.pdbx_description
1 polymer ?
#
loop_
_entity_poly.entity_id
_entity_poly.type
_entity_poly.pdbx_seq_one_letter_code
_entity_poly.pdbx_strand_id
1 'polypeptide(L)'
;MRSVIGVSLILVGGAVILAGIGVALWPLIEVYQQNLSNAMGDSATVAETNLQSKMLRGVYIAVPGAVVLVVGKMMVKAAIIRKLRESAQR
;
A
#
# COMPACT_ATOMS: atom_id res chain seq x y z
N MET A 1 -4.35 17.78 19.47
CA MET A 1 -3.93 16.37 19.67
C MET A 1 -4.56 15.40 18.67
N ARG A 2 -5.89 15.27 18.58
CA ARG A 2 -6.54 14.30 17.65
C ARG A 2 -6.12 14.42 16.17
N SER A 3 -5.89 15.63 15.67
CA SER A 3 -5.41 15.85 14.30
C SER A 3 -3.98 15.36 14.07
N VAL A 4 -3.11 15.46 15.08
CA VAL A 4 -1.70 15.02 14.98
C VAL A 4 -1.66 13.49 14.95
N ILE A 5 -2.47 12.83 15.78
CA ILE A 5 -2.63 11.38 15.79
C ILE A 5 -3.14 10.89 14.43
N GLY A 6 -4.17 11.56 13.87
CA GLY A 6 -4.69 11.23 12.54
C GLY A 6 -3.65 11.35 11.43
N VAL A 7 -2.82 12.40 11.44
CA VAL A 7 -1.74 12.57 10.44
C VAL A 7 -0.65 11.52 10.60
N SER A 8 -0.26 11.19 11.84
CA SER A 8 0.73 10.13 12.09
C SER A 8 0.25 8.75 11.61
N LEU A 9 -1.05 8.43 11.80
CA LEU A 9 -1.65 7.20 11.28
C LEU A 9 -1.66 7.16 9.75
N ILE A 10 -1.90 8.29 9.08
CA ILE A 10 -1.83 8.37 7.61
C ILE A 10 -0.40 8.14 7.12
N LEU A 11 0.60 8.76 7.76
CA LEU A 11 2.01 8.59 7.40
C LEU A 11 2.47 7.14 7.59
N VAL A 12 2.15 6.54 8.73
CA VAL A 12 2.51 5.15 9.03
C VAL A 12 1.78 4.19 8.09
N GLY A 13 0.46 4.34 7.91
CA GLY A 13 -0.32 3.53 6.98
C GLY A 13 0.19 3.67 5.53
N GLY A 14 0.52 4.89 5.11
CA GLY A 14 1.11 5.15 3.79
C GLY A 14 2.47 4.49 3.59
N ALA A 15 3.35 4.58 4.59
CA ALA A 15 4.66 3.93 4.54
C ALA A 15 4.55 2.40 4.42
N VAL A 16 3.62 1.78 5.16
CA VAL A 16 3.36 0.33 5.10
C VAL A 16 2.82 -0.08 3.73
N ILE A 17 1.90 0.70 3.15
CA ILE A 17 1.39 0.45 1.79
C ILE A 17 2.52 0.53 0.76
N LEU A 18 3.35 1.58 0.83
CA LEU A 18 4.48 1.74 -0.08
C LEU A 18 5.47 0.58 0.02
N ALA A 19 5.76 0.11 1.23
CA ALA A 19 6.59 -1.08 1.43
C ALA A 19 5.96 -2.34 0.82
N GLY A 20 4.66 -2.58 1.04
CA GLY A 20 3.94 -3.71 0.46
C GLY A 20 3.88 -3.66 -1.08
N ILE A 21 3.68 -2.47 -1.66
CA ILE A 21 3.73 -2.25 -3.12
C ILE A 21 5.12 -2.55 -3.65
N GLY A 22 6.18 -2.08 -2.99
CA GLY A 22 7.56 -2.37 -3.39
C GLY A 22 7.84 -3.88 -3.44
N VAL A 23 7.39 -4.62 -2.42
CA VAL A 23 7.51 -6.09 -2.38
C VAL A 23 6.69 -6.76 -3.48
N ALA A 24 5.51 -6.23 -3.81
CA ALA A 24 4.66 -6.77 -4.88
C ALA A 24 5.19 -6.47 -6.30
N LEU A 25 5.90 -5.36 -6.49
CA LEU A 25 6.46 -4.94 -7.79
C LEU A 25 7.82 -5.57 -8.08
N TRP A 26 8.62 -5.87 -7.06
CA TRP A 26 9.92 -6.52 -7.22
C TRP A 26 9.89 -7.79 -8.11
N PRO A 27 8.96 -8.74 -7.93
CA PRO A 27 8.94 -9.94 -8.75
C PRO A 27 8.49 -9.67 -10.19
N LEU A 28 7.71 -8.61 -10.47
CA LEU A 28 7.44 -8.21 -11.86
C LEU A 28 8.73 -7.77 -12.56
N ILE A 29 9.59 -7.02 -11.88
CA ILE A 29 10.87 -6.57 -12.42
C ILE A 29 11.77 -7.79 -12.71
N GLU A 30 11.81 -8.74 -11.78
CA GLU A 30 12.59 -9.98 -11.91
C GLU A 30 12.13 -10.81 -13.13
N VAL A 31 10.82 -10.97 -13.33
CA VAL A 31 10.26 -11.66 -14.50
C VAL A 31 10.54 -10.90 -15.81
N TYR A 32 10.45 -9.57 -15.79
CA TYR A 32 10.75 -8.76 -16.98
C TYR A 32 12.22 -8.88 -17.39
N GLN A 33 13.14 -8.86 -16.43
CA GLN A 33 14.57 -9.08 -16.66
C GLN A 33 14.87 -10.50 -17.16
N GLN A 34 14.22 -11.52 -16.59
CA GLN A 34 14.38 -12.91 -17.04
C GLN A 34 13.91 -13.10 -18.48
N ASN A 35 12.74 -12.56 -18.84
CA ASN A 35 12.21 -12.65 -20.20
C ASN A 35 13.09 -11.94 -21.25
N LEU A 36 13.70 -10.81 -20.88
CA LEU A 36 14.68 -10.13 -21.73
C LEU A 36 15.95 -10.96 -21.95
N SER A 37 16.38 -11.73 -20.94
CA SER A 37 17.59 -12.54 -21.00
C SER A 37 17.40 -13.92 -21.64
N ASN A 38 16.19 -14.49 -21.63
CA ASN A 38 15.88 -15.83 -22.13
C ASN A 38 14.46 -15.88 -22.73
N ALA A 39 14.31 -15.35 -23.94
CA ALA A 39 13.00 -15.20 -24.61
C ALA A 39 12.36 -16.52 -25.11
N MET A 40 13.07 -17.66 -25.07
CA MET A 40 12.59 -18.96 -25.59
C MET A 40 12.64 -20.12 -24.58
N GLY A 41 12.85 -19.84 -23.29
CA GLY A 41 12.92 -20.88 -22.26
C GLY A 41 11.55 -21.32 -21.75
N ASP A 42 11.35 -22.63 -21.56
CA ASP A 42 10.17 -23.33 -21.02
C ASP A 42 9.89 -23.04 -19.52
N SER A 43 10.27 -21.83 -19.06
CA SER A 43 10.30 -21.41 -17.66
C SER A 43 9.03 -20.65 -17.23
N ALA A 44 8.10 -20.40 -18.15
CA ALA A 44 6.98 -19.50 -17.96
C ALA A 44 6.03 -19.94 -16.83
N THR A 45 5.71 -21.24 -16.73
CA THR A 45 4.77 -21.78 -15.74
C THR A 45 5.33 -21.77 -14.31
N VAL A 46 6.62 -22.05 -14.12
CA VAL A 46 7.28 -21.98 -12.81
C VAL A 46 7.51 -20.53 -12.37
N ALA A 47 7.81 -19.64 -13.31
CA ALA A 47 7.93 -18.21 -13.06
C ALA A 47 6.60 -17.56 -12.66
N GLU A 48 5.49 -17.90 -13.34
CA GLU A 48 4.15 -17.38 -13.00
C GLU A 48 3.68 -17.78 -11.61
N THR A 49 3.87 -19.05 -11.22
CA THR A 49 3.41 -19.53 -9.91
C THR A 49 4.16 -18.83 -8.76
N ASN A 50 5.47 -18.62 -8.94
CA ASN A 50 6.29 -17.88 -7.98
C ASN A 50 5.96 -16.37 -7.97
N LEU A 51 5.69 -15.78 -9.13
CA LEU A 51 5.25 -14.40 -9.26
C LEU A 51 3.95 -14.17 -8.49
N GLN A 52 2.94 -15.02 -8.70
CA GLN A 52 1.64 -14.91 -8.03
C GLN A 52 1.79 -15.01 -6.50
N SER A 53 2.58 -15.96 -6.02
CA SER A 53 2.85 -16.13 -4.58
C SER A 53 3.57 -14.92 -3.97
N LYS A 54 4.61 -14.39 -4.63
CA LYS A 54 5.34 -13.19 -4.17
C LYS A 54 4.46 -11.93 -4.20
N MET A 55 3.64 -11.76 -5.24
CA MET A 55 2.68 -10.65 -5.34
C MET A 55 1.63 -10.72 -4.22
N LEU A 56 1.05 -11.89 -3.96
CA LEU A 56 0.09 -12.08 -2.88
C LEU A 56 0.70 -11.75 -1.52
N ARG A 57 1.94 -12.14 -1.25
CA ARG A 57 2.66 -11.74 -0.02
C ARG A 57 2.77 -10.22 0.10
N GLY A 58 3.13 -9.53 -0.98
CA GLY A 58 3.15 -8.06 -1.01
C GLY A 58 1.78 -7.44 -0.70
N VAL A 59 0.70 -8.01 -1.24
CA VAL A 59 -0.67 -7.59 -0.94
C VAL A 59 -1.02 -7.82 0.54
N TYR A 60 -0.71 -8.99 1.10
CA TYR A 60 -0.95 -9.26 2.52
C TYR A 60 -0.24 -8.27 3.45
N ILE A 61 0.94 -7.79 3.05
CA ILE A 61 1.68 -6.74 3.78
C ILE A 61 1.02 -5.36 3.60
N ALA A 62 0.52 -5.05 2.40
CA ALA A 62 -0.09 -3.76 2.08
C ALA A 62 -1.49 -3.57 2.71
N VAL A 63 -2.29 -4.64 2.83
CA VAL A 63 -3.67 -4.60 3.36
C VAL A 63 -3.78 -3.95 4.75
N PRO A 64 -3.02 -4.35 5.78
CA PRO A 64 -3.09 -3.69 7.09
C PRO A 64 -2.69 -2.20 7.01
N GLY A 65 -1.74 -1.85 6.15
CA GLY A 65 -1.40 -0.44 5.89
C GLY A 65 -2.56 0.36 5.29
N ALA A 66 -3.31 -0.25 4.35
CA ALA A 66 -4.51 0.34 3.76
C ALA A 66 -5.60 0.61 4.81
N VAL A 67 -5.84 -0.33 5.72
CA VAL A 67 -6.80 -0.16 6.83
C VAL A 67 -6.39 1.03 7.71
N VAL A 68 -5.13 1.07 8.12
CA VAL A 68 -4.59 2.16 8.98
C VAL A 68 -4.72 3.52 8.28
N LEU A 69 -4.43 3.60 6.98
CA LEU A 69 -4.55 4.82 6.21
C LEU A 69 -6.01 5.30 6.11
N VAL A 70 -6.96 4.40 5.87
CA VAL A 70 -8.40 4.72 5.81
C VAL A 70 -8.90 5.26 7.15
N VAL A 71 -8.52 4.61 8.26
CA VAL A 71 -8.87 5.07 9.61
C VAL A 71 -8.28 6.45 9.90
N GLY A 72 -7.00 6.68 9.58
CA GLY A 72 -6.35 7.98 9.73
C GLY A 72 -7.05 9.08 8.92
N LYS A 73 -7.41 8.79 7.66
CA LYS A 73 -8.17 9.71 6.80
C LYS A 73 -9.54 10.07 7.39
N MET A 74 -10.26 9.08 7.90
CA MET A 74 -11.57 9.28 8.56
C MET A 74 -11.42 10.20 9.78
N MET A 75 -10.42 9.97 10.64
CA MET A 75 -10.18 10.80 11.82
C MET A 75 -9.84 12.26 11.47
N VAL A 76 -9.01 12.47 10.43
CA VAL A 76 -8.66 13.82 9.97
C VAL A 76 -9.88 14.53 9.37
N LYS A 77 -10.67 13.86 8.53
CA LYS A 77 -11.93 14.42 8.01
C LYS A 77 -12.89 14.80 9.12
N ALA A 78 -13.10 13.92 10.10
CA ALA A 78 -13.99 14.18 11.24
C ALA A 78 -13.50 15.39 12.07
N ALA A 79 -12.19 15.52 12.28
CA ALA A 79 -11.61 16.65 12.99
C ALA A 79 -11.76 17.98 12.23
N ILE A 80 -11.59 17.97 10.90
CA ILE A 80 -11.77 19.16 10.05
C ILE A 80 -13.23 19.59 10.02
N ILE A 81 -14.16 18.66 9.80
CA ILE A 81 -15.61 18.94 9.76
C ILE A 81 -16.06 19.52 11.10
N ARG A 82 -15.60 18.95 12.22
CA ARG A 82 -15.92 19.47 13.55
C ARG A 82 -15.41 20.90 13.74
N LYS A 83 -14.16 21.19 13.34
CA LYS A 83 -13.62 22.56 13.39
C LYS A 83 -14.42 23.53 12.53
N LEU A 84 -14.77 23.15 11.30
CA LEU A 84 -15.58 23.99 10.41
C LEU A 84 -16.96 24.28 10.99
N ARG A 85 -17.59 23.29 11.63
CA ARG A 85 -18.89 23.45 12.29
C ARG A 85 -18.81 24.38 13.51
N GLU A 86 -17.74 24.26 14.31
CA GLU A 86 -17.47 25.15 15.45
C GLU A 86 -17.17 26.59 14.99
N SER A 87 -16.49 26.76 13.85
CA SER A 87 -16.23 28.08 13.24
C SER A 87 -17.45 28.72 12.59
N ALA A 88 -18.38 27.93 12.05
CA ALA A 88 -19.61 28.43 11.41
C ALA A 88 -20.70 28.86 12.41
N GLN A 89 -20.54 28.53 13.69
CA GLN A 89 -21.44 28.93 14.78
C GLN A 89 -20.95 30.16 15.55
N ARG A 90 -19.80 30.73 15.17
CA ARG A 90 -19.31 32.04 15.63
C ARG A 90 -19.58 33.08 14.56
#